data_AF-A0A645IZ69-F1
#
_entry.id   AF-A0A645IZ69-F1
#
_cell.length_a   1.000
_cell.length_b   1.000
_cell.length_c   1.000
_cell.angle_alpha   90.00
_cell.angle_beta   90.00
_cell.angle_gamma   90.00
#
_symmetry.space_group_name_H-M   'P 1'
#
loop_
_entity.id
_entity.type
_entity.pdbx_description
1 polymer ?
#
loop_
_entity_poly.entity_id
_entity_poly.type
_entity_poly.pdbx_seq_one_letter_code
_entity_poly.pdbx_strand_id
1 'polypeptide(L)'
;MIIFAIGINDTVISTVGQRAKVAESTFLLHLQKLYRLASLFSRQVFFVGLTRVDEKRSQPMRLDPSITYQNRRIKRFDQLLRNFAETQSALYVPVAEVLKPSDLIDGLHPNTQGHQKLFRQLRQQLLPAVIAALQK
;
A
#
# COMPACT_ATOMS: atom_id res chain seq x y z
N MET A 1 10.37 15.35 2.39
CA MET A 1 9.97 14.00 1.97
C MET A 1 8.61 13.69 2.59
N ILE A 2 7.67 13.18 1.79
CA ILE A 2 6.36 12.68 2.24
C ILE A 2 6.20 11.26 1.71
N ILE A 3 5.84 10.31 2.58
CA ILE A 3 5.68 8.89 2.24
C ILE A 3 4.23 8.48 2.54
N PHE A 4 3.52 8.02 1.51
CA PHE A 4 2.18 7.47 1.62
C PHE A 4 2.24 5.94 1.64
N ALA A 5 1.86 5.34 2.78
CA ALA A 5 1.66 3.89 2.92
C ALA A 5 0.18 3.62 3.20
N ILE A 6 -0.66 3.77 2.17
CA ILE A 6 -2.12 3.71 2.23
C ILE A 6 -2.66 2.82 1.11
N GLY A 7 -3.94 2.46 1.18
CA GLY A 7 -4.65 1.78 0.08
C GLY A 7 -5.07 0.36 0.40
N ILE A 8 -4.45 -0.33 1.38
CA ILE A 8 -4.83 -1.72 1.69
C ILE A 8 -6.29 -1.82 2.15
N ASN A 9 -6.75 -0.86 2.97
CA ASN A 9 -8.13 -0.81 3.46
C ASN A 9 -9.15 -0.45 2.37
N ASP A 10 -8.75 0.25 1.31
CA ASP A 10 -9.59 0.54 0.15
C ASP A 10 -9.91 -0.74 -0.67
N THR A 11 -9.09 -1.79 -0.49
CA THR A 11 -9.29 -3.09 -1.17
C THR A 11 -10.34 -3.96 -0.50
N VAL A 12 -10.84 -3.59 0.68
CA VAL A 12 -11.75 -4.44 1.45
C VAL A 12 -13.08 -4.67 0.73
N ILE A 13 -13.58 -5.90 0.83
CA ILE A 13 -14.90 -6.30 0.33
C ILE A 13 -15.74 -6.68 1.55
N SER A 14 -16.97 -6.15 1.63
CA SER A 14 -17.96 -6.58 2.62
C SER A 14 -18.45 -7.98 2.26
N THR A 15 -18.37 -8.94 3.19
CA THR A 15 -18.94 -10.28 2.99
C THR A 15 -20.46 -10.21 2.94
N VAL A 16 -21.06 -9.25 3.65
CA VAL A 16 -22.49 -8.90 3.53
C VAL A 16 -22.69 -8.17 2.20
N GLY A 17 -23.43 -8.81 1.29
CA GLY A 17 -23.76 -8.25 -0.03
C GLY A 17 -22.63 -8.32 -1.07
N GLN A 18 -21.43 -8.82 -0.72
CA GLN A 18 -20.29 -8.99 -1.62
C GLN A 18 -19.89 -7.71 -2.36
N ARG A 19 -19.90 -6.56 -1.66
CA ARG A 19 -19.62 -5.25 -2.23
C ARG A 19 -18.27 -4.71 -1.78
N ALA A 20 -17.49 -4.23 -2.73
CA ALA A 20 -16.29 -3.45 -2.47
C ALA A 20 -16.64 -2.15 -1.72
N LYS A 21 -15.88 -1.80 -0.66
CA LYS A 21 -16.13 -0.53 0.06
C LYS A 21 -15.69 0.71 -0.73
N VAL A 22 -14.69 0.58 -1.60
CA VAL A 22 -14.15 1.68 -2.40
C VAL A 22 -14.07 1.30 -3.87
N ALA A 23 -14.58 2.14 -4.76
CA ALA A 23 -14.42 1.97 -6.21
C ALA A 23 -13.01 2.38 -6.65
N GLU A 24 -12.49 1.77 -7.74
CA GLU A 24 -11.17 2.12 -8.30
C GLU A 24 -11.06 3.62 -8.65
N SER A 25 -12.13 4.20 -9.21
CA SER A 25 -12.19 5.63 -9.56
C SER A 25 -12.12 6.52 -8.31
N THR A 26 -12.82 6.15 -7.24
CA THR A 26 -12.77 6.85 -5.95
C THR A 26 -11.36 6.81 -5.35
N PHE A 27 -10.71 5.65 -5.39
CA PHE A 27 -9.34 5.49 -4.93
C PHE A 27 -8.37 6.41 -5.70
N LEU A 28 -8.42 6.40 -7.04
CA LEU A 28 -7.60 7.29 -7.88
C LEU A 28 -7.88 8.78 -7.60
N LEU A 29 -9.15 9.17 -7.42
CA LEU A 29 -9.53 10.53 -7.07
C LEU A 29 -8.91 10.95 -5.73
N HIS A 30 -8.91 10.06 -4.72
CA HIS A 30 -8.29 10.32 -3.43
C HIS A 30 -6.77 10.43 -3.53
N LEU A 31 -6.11 9.55 -4.30
CA LEU A 31 -4.67 9.64 -4.57
C LEU A 31 -4.31 10.99 -5.22
N GLN A 32 -5.07 11.43 -6.22
CA GLN A 32 -4.85 12.72 -6.89
C GLN A 32 -4.95 13.90 -5.92
N LYS A 33 -5.95 13.89 -5.03
CA LYS A 33 -6.13 14.94 -4.01
C LYS A 33 -4.95 14.96 -3.04
N LEU A 34 -4.56 13.79 -2.51
CA LEU A 34 -3.44 13.67 -1.58
C LEU A 34 -2.12 14.10 -2.21
N TYR A 35 -1.83 13.65 -3.43
CA TYR A 35 -0.63 14.05 -4.16
C TYR A 35 -0.59 15.56 -4.39
N ARG A 36 -1.68 16.16 -4.90
CA ARG A 36 -1.75 17.61 -5.14
C ARG A 36 -1.41 18.40 -3.88
N LEU A 37 -1.96 18.00 -2.73
CA LEU A 37 -1.68 18.66 -1.45
C LEU A 37 -0.23 18.43 -1.01
N ALA A 38 0.26 17.19 -1.04
CA ALA A 38 1.62 16.85 -0.64
C ALA A 38 2.68 17.59 -1.48
N SER A 39 2.44 17.74 -2.79
CA SER A 39 3.35 18.42 -3.71
C SER A 39 3.51 19.91 -3.44
N LEU A 40 2.58 20.53 -2.67
CA LEU A 40 2.76 21.91 -2.19
C LEU A 40 3.86 22.02 -1.12
N PHE A 41 4.12 20.92 -0.39
CA PHE A 41 5.05 20.90 0.74
C PHE A 41 6.34 20.14 0.43
N SER A 42 6.32 19.22 -0.56
CA SER A 42 7.51 18.45 -0.90
C SER A 42 7.55 18.03 -2.36
N ARG A 43 8.70 18.21 -3.01
CA ARG A 43 8.99 17.61 -4.33
C ARG A 43 9.29 16.11 -4.25
N GLN A 44 9.47 15.59 -3.05
CA GLN A 44 9.80 14.19 -2.80
C GLN A 44 8.60 13.49 -2.17
N VAL A 45 7.67 13.07 -3.03
CA VAL A 45 6.48 12.30 -2.65
C VAL A 45 6.65 10.85 -3.09
N PHE A 46 6.42 9.93 -2.16
CA PHE A 46 6.59 8.50 -2.35
C PHE A 46 5.29 7.76 -2.05
N PHE A 47 4.98 6.75 -2.85
CA PHE A 47 3.88 5.82 -2.59
C PHE A 47 4.45 4.42 -2.35
N VAL A 48 4.15 3.85 -1.19
CA VAL A 48 4.49 2.47 -0.87
C VAL A 48 3.41 1.57 -1.45
N GLY A 49 3.81 0.53 -2.18
CA GLY A 49 2.90 -0.47 -2.73
C GLY A 49 2.12 -1.24 -1.65
N LEU A 50 1.20 -2.08 -2.10
CA LEU A 50 0.37 -2.88 -1.21
C LEU A 50 0.97 -4.26 -1.00
N THR A 51 1.04 -4.70 0.26
CA THR A 51 1.50 -6.04 0.63
C THR A 51 0.46 -7.11 0.31
N ARG A 52 0.90 -8.32 0.01
CA ARG A 52 0.02 -9.49 -0.10
C ARG A 52 -0.49 -9.91 1.28
N VAL A 53 -1.69 -10.50 1.30
CA VAL A 53 -2.33 -11.07 2.48
C VAL A 53 -2.30 -12.60 2.45
N ASP A 54 -2.46 -13.22 3.61
CA ASP A 54 -2.76 -14.64 3.72
C ASP A 54 -4.27 -14.87 3.53
N GLU A 55 -4.67 -15.21 2.31
CA GLU A 55 -6.08 -15.42 1.96
C GLU A 55 -6.78 -16.50 2.79
N LYS A 56 -6.03 -17.47 3.34
CA LYS A 56 -6.60 -18.50 4.25
C LYS A 56 -7.07 -17.91 5.59
N ARG A 57 -6.67 -16.68 5.89
CA ARG A 57 -6.96 -15.96 7.13
C ARG A 57 -7.70 -14.64 6.89
N SER A 58 -7.74 -14.19 5.63
CA SER A 58 -8.41 -12.95 5.21
C SER A 58 -9.67 -13.15 4.38
N GLN A 59 -10.09 -14.40 4.10
CA GLN A 59 -11.32 -14.73 3.35
C GLN A 59 -12.22 -15.77 4.05
N PRO A 60 -13.08 -15.35 5.00
CA PRO A 60 -13.21 -14.00 5.54
C PRO A 60 -12.09 -13.66 6.53
N MET A 61 -11.96 -12.38 6.89
CA MET A 61 -11.00 -11.94 7.90
C MET A 61 -11.33 -12.57 9.25
N ARG A 62 -10.37 -13.28 9.84
CA ARG A 62 -10.58 -13.98 11.12
C ARG A 62 -11.00 -13.07 12.27
N LEU A 63 -10.47 -11.85 12.31
CA LEU A 63 -10.78 -10.87 13.36
C LEU A 63 -12.09 -10.12 13.12
N ASP A 64 -12.56 -10.07 11.87
CA ASP A 64 -13.83 -9.45 11.49
C ASP A 64 -14.42 -10.19 10.28
N PRO A 65 -15.27 -11.22 10.52
CA PRO A 65 -15.85 -12.00 9.43
C PRO A 65 -16.77 -11.21 8.48
N SER A 66 -17.11 -9.96 8.82
CA SER A 66 -17.90 -9.08 7.95
C SER A 66 -17.11 -8.54 6.75
N ILE A 67 -15.80 -8.73 6.73
CA ILE A 67 -14.90 -8.26 5.67
C ILE A 67 -13.97 -9.34 5.13
N THR A 68 -13.54 -9.14 3.90
CA THR A 68 -12.56 -10.00 3.22
C THR A 68 -11.54 -9.17 2.45
N TYR A 69 -10.31 -9.69 2.39
CA TYR A 69 -9.23 -9.15 1.58
C TYR A 69 -8.76 -10.23 0.60
N GLN A 70 -8.68 -9.85 -0.68
CA GLN A 70 -8.30 -10.74 -1.77
C GLN A 70 -7.09 -10.18 -2.52
N ASN A 71 -6.03 -10.97 -2.66
CA ASN A 71 -4.81 -10.63 -3.37
C ASN A 71 -5.07 -10.23 -4.83
N ARG A 72 -6.11 -10.78 -5.48
CA ARG A 72 -6.52 -10.34 -6.83
C ARG A 72 -6.89 -8.86 -6.85
N ARG A 73 -7.73 -8.41 -5.90
CA ARG A 73 -8.16 -7.01 -5.78
C ARG A 73 -7.03 -6.12 -5.28
N ILE A 74 -6.23 -6.60 -4.34
CA ILE A 74 -5.03 -5.89 -3.86
C ILE A 74 -4.06 -5.67 -5.02
N LYS A 75 -3.80 -6.69 -5.87
CA LYS A 75 -2.95 -6.56 -7.07
C LYS A 75 -3.48 -5.48 -8.02
N ARG A 76 -4.79 -5.40 -8.19
CA ARG A 76 -5.41 -4.39 -9.04
C ARG A 76 -5.19 -2.98 -8.49
N PHE A 77 -5.42 -2.77 -7.20
CA PHE A 77 -5.22 -1.47 -6.55
C PHE A 77 -3.74 -1.07 -6.49
N ASP A 78 -2.86 -2.03 -6.25
CA ASP A 78 -1.40 -1.82 -6.27
C ASP A 78 -0.91 -1.38 -7.67
N GLN A 79 -1.45 -1.97 -8.74
CA GLN A 79 -1.18 -1.53 -10.10
C GLN A 79 -1.70 -0.12 -10.38
N LEU A 80 -2.90 0.22 -9.89
CA LEU A 80 -3.44 1.58 -10.01
C LEU A 80 -2.57 2.59 -9.28
N LEU A 81 -2.12 2.27 -8.07
CA LEU A 81 -1.22 3.09 -7.26
C LEU A 81 0.13 3.30 -7.96
N ARG A 82 0.70 2.23 -8.52
CA ARG A 82 1.94 2.29 -9.31
C ARG A 82 1.79 3.19 -10.52
N ASN A 83 0.78 2.95 -11.36
CA ASN A 83 0.52 3.74 -12.57
C ASN A 83 0.30 5.21 -12.23
N PHE A 84 -0.45 5.49 -11.15
CA PHE A 84 -0.68 6.83 -10.66
C PHE A 84 0.63 7.52 -10.28
N ALA A 85 1.47 6.87 -9.47
CA ALA A 85 2.75 7.43 -9.04
C ALA A 85 3.66 7.72 -10.23
N GLU A 86 3.82 6.76 -11.15
CA GLU A 86 4.61 6.90 -12.38
C GLU A 86 4.11 8.08 -13.24
N THR A 87 2.78 8.21 -13.43
CA THR A 87 2.18 9.33 -14.19
C THR A 87 2.44 10.69 -13.55
N GLN A 88 2.46 10.76 -12.22
CA GLN A 88 2.65 12.01 -11.48
C GLN A 88 4.14 12.34 -11.22
N SER A 89 5.09 11.56 -11.75
CA SER A 89 6.53 11.65 -11.40
C SER A 89 6.81 11.49 -9.90
N ALA A 90 5.92 10.80 -9.18
CA ALA A 90 6.15 10.36 -7.81
C ALA A 90 6.83 8.98 -7.83
N LEU A 91 7.61 8.66 -6.79
CA LEU A 91 8.30 7.36 -6.75
C LEU A 91 7.41 6.30 -6.09
N TYR A 92 7.23 5.17 -6.76
CA TYR A 92 6.54 3.99 -6.25
C TYR A 92 7.55 2.98 -5.67
N VAL A 93 7.29 2.51 -4.44
CA VAL A 93 8.14 1.50 -3.79
C VAL A 93 7.42 0.14 -3.78
N PRO A 94 7.88 -0.85 -4.57
CA PRO A 94 7.25 -2.16 -4.63
C PRO A 94 7.47 -2.93 -3.32
N VAL A 95 6.39 -3.42 -2.71
CA VAL A 95 6.43 -4.25 -1.49
C VAL A 95 5.57 -5.52 -1.54
N ALA A 96 4.89 -5.79 -2.66
CA ALA A 96 3.98 -6.92 -2.80
C ALA A 96 4.61 -8.25 -2.36
N GLU A 97 5.83 -8.54 -2.83
CA GLU A 97 6.49 -9.83 -2.62
C GLU A 97 7.47 -9.81 -1.42
N VAL A 98 7.42 -8.79 -0.57
CA VAL A 98 8.35 -8.64 0.57
C VAL A 98 7.95 -9.54 1.75
N LEU A 99 6.66 -9.76 1.94
CA LEU A 99 6.11 -10.49 3.08
C LEU A 99 5.65 -11.89 2.68
N LYS A 100 5.91 -12.86 3.56
CA LYS A 100 5.35 -14.20 3.51
C LYS A 100 4.17 -14.30 4.50
N PRO A 101 3.29 -15.31 4.39
CA PRO A 101 2.19 -15.50 5.35
C PRO A 101 2.66 -15.57 6.82
N SER A 102 3.82 -16.15 7.09
CA SER A 102 4.41 -16.22 8.45
C SER A 102 4.86 -14.87 8.99
N ASP A 103 4.95 -13.84 8.15
CA ASP A 103 5.26 -12.47 8.55
C ASP A 103 4.01 -11.69 8.96
N LEU A 104 2.81 -12.32 8.98
CA LEU A 104 1.53 -11.66 9.25
C LEU A 104 0.90 -12.17 10.56
N ILE A 105 0.47 -11.26 11.42
CA ILE A 105 -0.14 -11.56 12.73
C ILE A 105 -1.49 -12.23 12.53
N ASP A 106 -2.36 -11.63 11.74
CA ASP A 106 -3.76 -12.01 11.52
C ASP A 106 -4.05 -12.45 10.07
N GLY A 107 -3.04 -12.41 9.21
CA GLY A 107 -3.16 -12.62 7.76
C GLY A 107 -3.17 -11.34 6.94
N LEU A 108 -3.12 -10.17 7.57
CA LEU A 108 -3.04 -8.85 6.93
C LEU A 108 -1.91 -8.00 7.50
N HIS A 109 -1.87 -7.84 8.83
CA HIS A 109 -0.94 -6.94 9.50
C HIS A 109 0.42 -7.60 9.68
N PRO A 110 1.53 -6.94 9.30
CA PRO A 110 2.87 -7.49 9.53
C PRO A 110 3.17 -7.65 11.02
N ASN A 111 3.88 -8.72 11.38
CA ASN A 111 4.51 -8.87 12.69
C ASN A 111 5.86 -8.13 12.73
N THR A 112 6.59 -8.22 13.85
CA THR A 112 7.90 -7.59 14.01
C THR A 112 8.88 -7.94 12.88
N GLN A 113 8.94 -9.20 12.46
CA GLN A 113 9.83 -9.63 11.37
C GLN A 113 9.36 -9.09 10.01
N GLY A 114 8.04 -9.06 9.78
CA GLY A 114 7.45 -8.44 8.59
C GLY A 114 7.80 -6.94 8.50
N HIS A 115 7.64 -6.20 9.59
CA HIS A 115 8.04 -4.79 9.65
C HIS A 115 9.54 -4.58 9.39
N GLN A 116 10.41 -5.46 9.90
CA GLN A 116 11.85 -5.40 9.59
C GLN A 116 12.16 -5.63 8.11
N LYS A 117 11.44 -6.55 7.45
CA LYS A 117 11.58 -6.79 6.00
C LYS A 117 11.14 -5.58 5.19
N LEU A 118 9.99 -5.00 5.52
CA LEU A 118 9.50 -3.77 4.91
C LEU A 118 10.48 -2.61 5.10
N PHE A 119 11.01 -2.43 6.32
CA PHE A 119 12.02 -1.41 6.59
C PHE A 119 13.25 -1.54 5.69
N ARG A 120 13.79 -2.75 5.52
CA ARG A 120 14.94 -2.99 4.64
C ARG A 120 14.64 -2.61 3.19
N GLN A 121 13.47 -3.02 2.68
CA GLN A 121 13.02 -2.67 1.32
C GLN A 121 12.87 -1.15 1.16
N LEU A 122 12.13 -0.49 2.07
CA LEU A 122 11.91 0.94 2.04
C LEU A 122 13.24 1.71 2.14
N ARG A 123 14.13 1.32 3.05
CA ARG A 123 15.44 1.94 3.20
C ARG A 123 16.24 1.84 1.90
N GLN A 124 16.31 0.67 1.28
CA GLN A 124 17.05 0.49 0.03
C GLN A 124 16.55 1.40 -1.09
N GLN A 125 15.24 1.59 -1.19
CA GLN A 125 14.61 2.37 -2.26
C GLN A 125 14.62 3.88 -2.00
N LEU A 126 14.53 4.30 -0.73
CA LEU A 126 14.39 5.71 -0.35
C LEU A 126 15.71 6.38 0.03
N LEU A 127 16.72 5.61 0.48
CA LEU A 127 17.99 6.17 0.95
C LEU A 127 18.69 7.07 -0.08
N PRO A 128 18.74 6.75 -1.39
CA PRO A 128 19.35 7.64 -2.38
C PRO A 128 18.70 9.03 -2.41
N ALA A 129 17.36 9.09 -2.31
CA ALA A 129 16.63 10.35 -2.31
C ALA A 129 16.82 11.16 -1.02
N VAL A 130 16.99 10.47 0.11
CA VAL A 130 17.33 11.10 1.40
C VAL A 130 18.73 11.71 1.36
N ILE A 131 19.73 10.96 0.86
CA ILE A 131 21.11 11.46 0.74
C ILE A 131 21.16 12.69 -0.17
N ALA A 132 20.51 12.62 -1.33
CA ALA A 132 20.46 13.73 -2.28
C ALA A 132 19.76 15.00 -1.72
N ALA A 133 18.89 14.85 -0.72
CA ALA A 133 18.25 15.99 -0.04
C ALA A 133 19.14 16.64 1.03
N LEU A 134 20.05 15.89 1.65
CA LEU A 134 20.96 16.38 2.69
C LEU A 134 22.20 17.09 2.14
N GLN A 135 22.50 16.89 0.85
CA GLN A 135 23.64 17.51 0.15
C GLN A 135 23.28 18.86 -0.51
N LYS A 136 22.06 19.36 -0.30
CA LYS A 136 21.55 20.64 -0.80
C LYS A 136 21.39 21.62 0.36
#